data_AF-A0A7Y5UUN4-F1
#
_entry.id   AF-A0A7Y5UUN4-F1
#
_cell.length_a   1.000
_cell.length_b   1.000
_cell.length_c   1.000
_cell.angle_alpha   90.00
_cell.angle_beta   90.00
_cell.angle_gamma   90.00
#
_symmetry.space_group_name_H-M   'P 1'
#
loop_
_entity.id
_entity.type
_entity.pdbx_description
1 polymer ?
#
loop_
_entity_poly.entity_id
_entity_poly.type
_entity_poly.pdbx_seq_one_letter_code
_entity_poly.pdbx_strand_id
1 'polypeptide(L)'
;MARVKSLKQQRAALPPPPPAEEIAAALDDIGQRLAAESLTGIGQLPERLDLGGRPLLVVADDLKRRGVGIAEEKAGEARVGTHPLAQALRNRLPCDVLVLDEQPSADDLDRAAAQIAEASGVVGATFAHILCYKGDGTRLPGAQVELWRQAAASGKLRAMMLFESPYALADLPAGTPVVLGYGADSFTLGAACDGLLGERPCPGRLPVNAG
;
A
#
# COMPACT_ATOMS: atom_id res chain seq x y z
N MET A 1 -28.19 -28.40 -27.02
CA MET A 1 -29.30 -27.84 -26.22
C MET A 1 -29.63 -28.63 -24.94
N ALA A 2 -29.56 -29.96 -24.92
CA ALA A 2 -29.91 -30.78 -23.73
C ALA A 2 -29.08 -30.45 -22.46
N ARG A 3 -27.78 -30.16 -22.61
CA ARG A 3 -26.88 -29.79 -21.50
C ARG A 3 -27.30 -28.50 -20.79
N VAL A 4 -27.70 -27.47 -21.54
CA VAL A 4 -28.16 -26.19 -20.97
C VAL A 4 -29.47 -26.36 -20.20
N LYS A 5 -30.40 -27.19 -20.71
CA LYS A 5 -31.66 -27.51 -20.02
C LYS A 5 -31.43 -28.25 -18.71
N SER A 6 -30.51 -29.22 -18.72
CA SER A 6 -30.07 -29.93 -17.51
C SER A 6 -29.45 -28.99 -16.47
N LEU A 7 -28.53 -28.11 -16.87
CA LEU A 7 -27.92 -27.13 -15.97
C LEU A 7 -28.95 -26.15 -15.35
N LYS A 8 -29.96 -25.73 -16.12
CA LYS A 8 -31.04 -24.87 -15.61
C LYS A 8 -31.93 -25.59 -14.59
N GLN A 9 -32.24 -26.88 -14.82
CA GLN A 9 -32.99 -27.70 -13.87
C GLN A 9 -32.20 -27.95 -12.59
N GLN A 10 -30.90 -28.23 -12.71
CA GLN A 10 -30.01 -28.37 -11.55
C GLN A 10 -29.94 -27.08 -10.74
N ARG A 11 -29.77 -25.92 -11.40
CA ARG A 11 -29.77 -24.62 -10.74
C ARG A 11 -31.10 -24.31 -10.02
N ALA A 12 -32.24 -24.71 -10.60
CA ALA A 12 -33.55 -24.50 -9.99
C ALA A 12 -33.80 -25.39 -8.75
N ALA A 13 -33.06 -26.49 -8.61
CA ALA A 13 -33.13 -27.38 -7.46
C ALA A 13 -32.16 -27.00 -6.32
N LEU A 14 -31.27 -26.02 -6.54
CA LEU A 14 -30.38 -25.50 -5.51
C LEU A 14 -31.13 -24.49 -4.61
N PRO A 15 -30.75 -24.38 -3.32
CA PRO A 15 -31.23 -23.31 -2.47
C PRO A 15 -30.89 -21.94 -3.09
N PRO A 16 -31.68 -20.89 -2.81
CA PRO A 16 -31.33 -19.54 -3.23
C PRO A 16 -29.96 -19.17 -2.64
N PRO A 17 -29.14 -18.39 -3.36
CA PRO A 17 -27.91 -17.87 -2.78
C PRO A 17 -28.25 -17.00 -1.56
N PRO A 18 -27.30 -16.87 -0.60
CA PRO A 18 -27.46 -15.93 0.50
C PRO A 18 -27.70 -14.50 0.00
N PRO A 19 -28.24 -13.60 0.83
CA PRO A 19 -28.34 -12.19 0.51
C PRO A 19 -26.98 -11.59 0.13
N ALA A 20 -26.99 -10.60 -0.76
CA ALA A 20 -25.75 -9.97 -1.24
C ALA A 20 -24.90 -9.38 -0.11
N GLU A 21 -25.52 -8.85 0.93
CA GLU A 21 -24.84 -8.31 2.12
C GLU A 21 -24.09 -9.39 2.90
N GLU A 22 -24.68 -10.58 3.04
CA GLU A 22 -24.02 -11.73 3.70
C GLU A 22 -22.83 -12.21 2.88
N ILE A 23 -22.97 -12.27 1.55
CA ILE A 23 -21.87 -12.62 0.65
C ILE A 23 -20.75 -11.57 0.76
N ALA A 24 -21.08 -10.28 0.77
CA ALA A 24 -20.11 -9.20 0.88
C ALA A 24 -19.36 -9.26 2.22
N ALA A 25 -20.07 -9.45 3.33
CA ALA A 25 -19.47 -9.59 4.65
C ALA A 25 -18.55 -10.82 4.74
N ALA A 26 -18.97 -11.95 4.17
CA ALA A 26 -18.15 -13.15 4.13
C ALA A 26 -16.87 -12.97 3.29
N LEU A 27 -16.97 -12.29 2.14
CA LEU A 27 -15.81 -12.00 1.30
C LEU A 27 -14.85 -11.00 1.96
N ASP A 28 -15.38 -10.00 2.66
CA ASP A 28 -14.57 -9.05 3.43
C ASP A 28 -13.82 -9.74 4.56
N ASP A 29 -14.49 -10.59 5.35
CA ASP A 29 -13.86 -11.40 6.40
C ASP A 29 -12.75 -12.32 5.84
N ILE A 30 -13.03 -13.02 4.73
CA ILE A 30 -12.03 -13.86 4.06
C ILE A 30 -10.85 -13.00 3.60
N GLY A 31 -11.10 -11.84 2.99
CA GLY A 31 -10.08 -10.91 2.53
C GLY A 31 -9.18 -10.42 3.67
N GLN A 32 -9.78 -9.98 4.79
CA GLN A 32 -9.05 -9.55 5.97
C GLN A 32 -8.14 -10.65 6.54
N ARG A 33 -8.64 -11.88 6.64
CA ARG A 33 -7.85 -13.03 7.13
C ARG A 33 -6.71 -13.37 6.16
N LEU A 34 -6.98 -13.40 4.86
CA LEU A 34 -5.95 -13.69 3.85
C LEU A 34 -4.87 -12.61 3.80
N ALA A 35 -5.24 -11.33 3.88
CA ALA A 35 -4.27 -10.24 3.97
C ALA A 35 -3.39 -10.41 5.20
N ALA A 36 -3.99 -10.62 6.38
CA ALA A 36 -3.26 -10.83 7.63
C ALA A 36 -2.19 -11.92 7.53
N GLU A 37 -2.55 -13.08 6.99
CA GLU A 37 -1.68 -14.25 6.90
C GLU A 37 -0.63 -14.14 5.77
N SER A 38 -0.85 -13.26 4.79
CA SER A 38 0.08 -13.09 3.66
C SER A 38 1.08 -11.95 3.83
N LEU A 39 0.85 -11.02 4.77
CA LEU A 39 1.79 -9.93 5.04
C LEU A 39 3.18 -10.46 5.36
N THR A 40 4.16 -9.94 4.66
CA THR A 40 5.55 -10.38 4.78
C THR A 40 6.39 -9.23 5.32
N GLY A 41 7.05 -9.45 6.46
CA GLY A 41 8.01 -8.50 7.02
C GLY A 41 9.41 -8.71 6.42
N ILE A 42 10.05 -7.63 6.00
CA ILE A 42 11.43 -7.62 5.49
C ILE A 42 12.31 -6.79 6.42
N GLY A 43 13.47 -7.35 6.78
CA GLY A 43 14.33 -6.77 7.81
C GLY A 43 13.76 -6.94 9.21
N GLN A 44 14.29 -6.20 10.17
CA GLN A 44 13.84 -6.23 11.55
C GLN A 44 12.77 -5.16 11.77
N LEU A 45 11.50 -5.55 11.68
CA LEU A 45 10.38 -4.69 12.09
C LEU A 45 10.45 -4.48 13.61
N PRO A 46 10.34 -3.24 14.10
CA PRO A 46 10.29 -2.99 15.54
C PRO A 46 8.96 -3.47 16.11
N GLU A 47 8.95 -3.87 17.39
CA GLU A 47 7.70 -4.20 18.10
C GLU A 47 6.74 -3.01 18.16
N ARG A 48 7.30 -1.79 18.15
CA ARG A 48 6.55 -0.54 18.05
C ARG A 48 7.36 0.50 17.29
N LEU A 49 6.76 1.12 16.29
CA LEU A 49 7.41 2.16 15.51
C LEU A 49 7.40 3.50 16.26
N ASP A 50 8.58 4.07 16.53
CA ASP A 50 8.72 5.43 17.06
C ASP A 50 8.85 6.44 15.92
N LEU A 51 7.80 7.24 15.75
CA LEU A 51 7.73 8.28 14.72
C LEU A 51 7.91 9.70 15.30
N GLY A 52 8.08 9.84 16.62
CA GLY A 52 8.18 11.13 17.30
C GLY A 52 6.91 11.97 17.27
N GLY A 53 7.03 13.27 17.59
CA GLY A 53 5.89 14.18 17.80
C GLY A 53 5.22 14.73 16.53
N ARG A 54 5.81 14.57 15.35
CA ARG A 54 5.26 14.98 14.05
C ARG A 54 5.54 13.92 12.97
N PRO A 55 4.82 12.78 13.00
CA PRO A 55 4.94 11.73 12.00
C PRO A 55 4.49 12.19 10.61
N LEU A 56 5.20 11.75 9.56
CA LEU A 56 4.83 11.95 8.17
C LEU A 56 4.66 10.60 7.46
N LEU A 57 3.52 10.39 6.82
CA LEU A 57 3.34 9.34 5.82
C LEU A 57 3.52 9.94 4.43
N VAL A 58 4.45 9.38 3.65
CA VAL A 58 4.60 9.69 2.22
C VAL A 58 4.10 8.50 1.41
N VAL A 59 3.10 8.72 0.57
CA VAL A 59 2.53 7.71 -0.33
C VAL A 59 2.86 8.06 -1.76
N ALA A 60 3.46 7.16 -2.52
CA ALA A 60 3.63 7.27 -3.97
C ALA A 60 2.84 6.15 -4.67
N ASP A 61 1.73 6.51 -5.31
CA ASP A 61 0.82 5.57 -6.00
C ASP A 61 0.30 6.18 -7.32
N ASP A 62 -0.18 5.34 -8.23
CA ASP A 62 -0.87 5.77 -9.46
C ASP A 62 -2.25 6.37 -9.10
N LEU A 63 -2.30 7.69 -9.06
CA LEU A 63 -3.50 8.44 -8.69
C LEU A 63 -4.61 8.33 -9.73
N LYS A 64 -4.27 7.99 -10.98
CA LYS A 64 -5.25 7.78 -12.05
C LYS A 64 -5.98 6.46 -11.84
N ARG A 65 -5.26 5.39 -11.48
CA ARG A 65 -5.86 4.09 -11.13
C ARG A 65 -6.77 4.17 -9.91
N ARG A 66 -6.43 5.01 -8.94
CA ARG A 66 -7.21 5.19 -7.72
C ARG A 66 -8.41 6.14 -7.87
N GLY A 67 -8.54 6.83 -9.00
CA GLY A 67 -9.59 7.85 -9.20
C GLY A 67 -9.40 9.11 -8.33
N VAL A 68 -8.22 9.28 -7.72
CA VAL A 68 -7.89 10.39 -6.78
C VAL A 68 -7.59 11.69 -7.56
N GLY A 69 -7.56 11.64 -8.89
CA GLY A 69 -7.25 12.77 -9.77
C GLY A 69 -8.45 13.59 -10.30
N ILE A 70 -9.69 13.36 -9.87
CA ILE A 70 -10.86 14.12 -10.39
C ILE A 70 -11.47 15.10 -9.36
N ALA A 71 -11.18 14.97 -8.06
CA ALA A 71 -11.91 15.74 -7.06
C ALA A 71 -11.28 17.09 -6.66
N GLU A 72 -9.96 17.27 -6.63
CA GLU A 72 -9.36 18.51 -6.09
C GLU A 72 -8.04 18.91 -6.79
N GLU A 73 -8.07 19.06 -8.11
CA GLU A 73 -7.07 19.89 -8.79
C GLU A 73 -7.44 21.38 -8.62
N LYS A 74 -7.04 21.99 -7.50
CA LYS A 74 -6.79 23.42 -7.48
C LYS A 74 -5.29 23.64 -7.59
N ALA A 75 -4.88 24.34 -8.64
CA ALA A 75 -3.49 24.69 -8.89
C ALA A 75 -2.86 25.33 -7.64
N GLY A 76 -1.86 24.67 -7.06
CA GLY A 76 -1.05 25.19 -5.96
C GLY A 76 -1.42 24.74 -4.55
N GLU A 77 -2.46 23.93 -4.35
CA GLU A 77 -2.81 23.38 -3.02
C GLU A 77 -2.35 21.91 -2.87
N ALA A 78 -1.93 21.55 -1.67
CA ALA A 78 -1.45 20.20 -1.35
C ALA A 78 -2.57 19.17 -1.58
N ARG A 79 -2.26 18.04 -2.23
CA ARG A 79 -3.12 16.86 -2.28
C ARG A 79 -3.23 16.25 -0.88
N VAL A 80 -4.11 16.79 -0.05
CA VAL A 80 -4.38 16.33 1.32
C VAL A 80 -5.69 15.53 1.34
N GLY A 81 -5.57 14.19 1.34
CA GLY A 81 -6.67 13.23 1.48
C GLY A 81 -7.38 12.94 0.15
N THR A 82 -7.34 11.72 -0.38
CA THR A 82 -8.27 10.64 -0.03
C THR A 82 -7.68 9.25 -0.32
N HIS A 83 -6.35 9.09 -0.23
CA HIS A 83 -5.76 7.78 -0.47
C HIS A 83 -6.22 6.77 0.62
N PRO A 84 -6.75 5.59 0.29
CA PRO A 84 -7.27 4.64 1.30
C PRO A 84 -6.24 4.26 2.37
N LEU A 85 -4.96 4.16 1.99
CA LEU A 85 -3.87 3.95 2.96
C LEU A 85 -3.70 5.11 3.95
N ALA A 86 -3.86 6.35 3.48
CA ALA A 86 -3.79 7.52 4.35
C ALA A 86 -4.91 7.51 5.38
N GLN A 87 -6.12 7.11 4.97
CA GLN A 87 -7.24 6.93 5.89
C GLN A 87 -6.97 5.77 6.87
N ALA A 88 -6.49 4.63 6.37
CA ALA A 88 -6.17 3.48 7.19
C ALA A 88 -5.15 3.81 8.29
N LEU A 89 -4.07 4.53 7.95
CA LEU A 89 -3.06 4.89 8.94
C LEU A 89 -3.53 5.99 9.90
N ARG A 90 -4.22 7.02 9.41
CA ARG A 90 -4.75 8.11 10.27
C ARG A 90 -5.75 7.64 11.32
N ASN A 91 -6.49 6.57 11.03
CA ASN A 91 -7.40 5.95 12.00
C ASN A 91 -6.65 5.31 13.19
N ARG A 92 -5.34 5.06 13.06
CA ARG A 92 -4.49 4.42 14.09
C ARG A 92 -3.53 5.40 14.75
N LEU A 93 -3.02 6.37 13.98
CA LEU A 93 -2.03 7.33 14.45
C LEU A 93 -2.27 8.72 13.84
N PRO A 94 -2.22 9.81 14.63
CA PRO A 94 -2.19 11.15 14.08
C PRO A 94 -0.89 11.39 13.28
N CYS A 95 -1.01 11.66 11.99
CA CYS A 95 0.12 11.94 11.11
C CYS A 95 -0.22 12.94 10.00
N ASP A 96 0.81 13.68 9.60
CA ASP A 96 0.81 14.42 8.33
C ASP A 96 0.87 13.40 7.18
N VAL A 97 0.21 13.70 6.07
CA VAL A 97 0.24 12.83 4.89
C VAL A 97 0.54 13.63 3.65
N LEU A 98 1.52 13.15 2.88
CA LEU A 98 1.83 13.59 1.55
C LEU A 98 1.54 12.47 0.56
N VAL A 99 0.64 12.72 -0.39
CA VAL A 99 0.35 11.80 -1.48
C VAL A 99 0.94 12.35 -2.77
N LEU A 100 1.76 11.53 -3.42
CA LEU A 100 2.48 11.80 -4.66
C LEU A 100 1.97 10.85 -5.75
N ASP A 101 2.09 11.29 -7.00
CA ASP A 101 1.89 10.41 -8.15
C ASP A 101 2.98 9.34 -8.23
N GLU A 102 2.71 8.23 -8.91
CA GLU A 102 3.69 7.17 -9.19
C GLU A 102 4.94 7.74 -9.88
N GLN A 103 4.78 8.77 -10.71
CA GLN A 103 5.88 9.52 -11.30
C GLN A 103 5.89 10.93 -10.74
N PRO A 104 6.45 11.13 -9.52
CA PRO A 104 6.43 12.44 -8.87
C PRO A 104 7.19 13.46 -9.73
N SER A 105 6.61 14.65 -9.85
CA SER A 105 7.25 15.78 -10.52
C SER A 105 8.39 16.38 -9.68
N ALA A 106 9.18 17.28 -10.26
CA ALA A 106 10.22 18.00 -9.50
C ALA A 106 9.60 18.78 -8.32
N ASP A 107 8.48 19.46 -8.54
CA ASP A 107 7.76 20.20 -7.49
C ASP A 107 7.25 19.27 -6.38
N ASP A 108 6.81 18.05 -6.73
CA ASP A 108 6.42 17.04 -5.75
C ASP A 108 7.60 16.58 -4.90
N LEU A 109 8.77 16.37 -5.52
CA LEU A 109 10.00 15.98 -4.83
C LEU A 109 10.50 17.09 -3.89
N ASP A 110 10.49 18.35 -4.34
CA ASP A 110 10.87 19.49 -3.51
C ASP A 110 9.94 19.64 -2.29
N ARG A 111 8.63 19.45 -2.51
CA ARG A 111 7.63 19.42 -1.43
C ARG A 111 7.86 18.26 -0.46
N ALA A 112 8.18 17.07 -0.97
CA ALA A 112 8.49 15.92 -0.13
C ALA A 112 9.73 16.17 0.71
N ALA A 113 10.80 16.70 0.12
CA ALA A 113 12.03 17.05 0.84
C ALA A 113 11.76 18.05 1.96
N ALA A 114 10.99 19.11 1.70
CA ALA A 114 10.62 20.09 2.72
C ALA A 114 9.82 19.47 3.88
N GLN A 115 8.84 18.61 3.60
CA GLN A 115 8.06 17.97 4.66
C GLN A 115 8.87 16.94 5.46
N ILE A 116 9.73 16.17 4.79
CA ILE A 116 10.66 15.24 5.46
C ILE A 116 11.61 16.00 6.39
N ALA A 117 12.10 17.18 5.98
CA ALA A 117 12.96 18.02 6.80
C ALA A 117 12.27 18.49 8.10
N GLU A 118 10.95 18.64 8.09
CA GLU A 118 10.15 19.06 9.24
C GLU A 118 9.60 17.91 10.10
N ALA A 119 9.52 16.69 9.54
CA ALA A 119 8.99 15.53 10.24
C ALA A 119 9.94 15.03 11.34
N SER A 120 9.40 14.42 12.39
CA SER A 120 10.20 13.69 13.39
C SER A 120 10.49 12.24 12.99
N GLY A 121 9.65 11.67 12.13
CA GLY A 121 9.77 10.31 11.62
C GLY A 121 8.92 10.15 10.37
N VAL A 122 9.41 9.35 9.43
CA VAL A 122 8.80 9.15 8.11
C VAL A 122 8.47 7.69 7.92
N VAL A 123 7.26 7.43 7.43
CA VAL A 123 6.84 6.17 6.85
C VAL A 123 6.69 6.36 5.35
N GLY A 124 7.38 5.53 4.56
CA GLY A 124 7.19 5.49 3.10
C GLY A 124 6.15 4.45 2.71
N ALA A 125 5.38 4.71 1.66
CA ALA A 125 4.51 3.73 1.03
C ALA A 125 4.61 3.84 -0.49
N THR A 126 4.84 2.71 -1.16
CA THR A 126 4.98 2.67 -2.62
C THR A 126 4.25 1.45 -3.21
N PHE A 127 3.77 1.62 -4.43
CA PHE A 127 2.98 0.63 -5.16
C PHE A 127 3.72 0.28 -6.45
N ALA A 128 4.16 -0.97 -6.55
CA ALA A 128 4.90 -1.46 -7.70
C ALA A 128 3.95 -2.18 -8.67
N HIS A 129 3.23 -1.37 -9.45
CA HIS A 129 2.20 -1.82 -10.37
C HIS A 129 2.75 -2.74 -11.45
N ILE A 130 2.33 -4.01 -11.46
CA ILE A 130 2.74 -4.96 -12.49
C ILE A 130 2.04 -4.61 -13.81
N LEU A 131 2.80 -4.01 -14.73
CA LEU A 131 2.35 -3.77 -16.10
C LEU A 131 2.75 -4.96 -16.98
N CYS A 132 1.79 -5.80 -17.36
CA CYS A 132 2.00 -6.77 -18.43
C CYS A 132 2.55 -6.02 -19.66
N TYR A 133 3.56 -6.57 -20.33
CA TYR A 133 4.21 -6.06 -21.56
C TYR A 133 5.32 -5.01 -21.43
N LYS A 134 5.77 -4.63 -20.21
CA LYS A 134 7.01 -3.87 -20.02
C LYS A 134 8.05 -4.72 -19.30
N GLY A 135 9.24 -4.87 -19.89
CA GLY A 135 10.33 -5.71 -19.34
C GLY A 135 10.76 -5.33 -17.92
N ASP A 136 10.64 -4.04 -17.58
CA ASP A 136 10.90 -3.48 -16.23
C ASP A 136 9.64 -3.23 -15.41
N GLY A 137 8.50 -3.80 -15.81
CA GLY A 137 7.18 -3.54 -15.21
C GLY A 137 7.00 -3.99 -13.76
N THR A 138 8.07 -4.34 -13.06
CA THR A 138 8.09 -4.79 -11.66
C THR A 138 8.96 -3.90 -10.76
N ARG A 139 9.63 -2.88 -11.32
CA ARG A 139 10.54 -1.94 -10.64
C ARG A 139 9.87 -0.60 -10.36
N LEU A 140 10.38 0.14 -9.39
CA LEU A 140 9.92 1.49 -9.10
C LEU A 140 10.48 2.51 -10.11
N PRO A 141 9.72 3.58 -10.44
CA PRO A 141 10.25 4.68 -11.22
C PRO A 141 11.45 5.34 -10.53
N GLY A 142 12.46 5.75 -11.31
CA GLY A 142 13.71 6.30 -10.76
C GLY A 142 13.53 7.51 -9.82
N ALA A 143 12.51 8.34 -10.06
CA ALA A 143 12.19 9.46 -9.18
C ALA A 143 11.71 9.00 -7.78
N GLN A 144 10.97 7.89 -7.69
CA GLN A 144 10.59 7.30 -6.40
C GLN A 144 11.79 6.66 -5.71
N VAL A 145 12.66 5.97 -6.45
CA VAL A 145 13.90 5.39 -5.89
C VAL A 145 14.74 6.49 -5.24
N GLU A 146 14.91 7.61 -5.94
CA GLU A 146 15.67 8.75 -5.43
C GLU A 146 15.00 9.39 -4.21
N LEU A 147 13.67 9.55 -4.23
CA LEU A 147 12.89 10.03 -3.08
C LEU A 147 13.17 9.17 -1.83
N TRP A 148 13.08 7.85 -1.94
CA TRP A 148 13.30 6.96 -0.80
C TRP A 148 14.75 6.95 -0.33
N ARG A 149 15.71 7.06 -1.26
CA ARG A 149 17.13 7.20 -0.93
C ARG A 149 17.38 8.48 -0.11
N GLN A 150 16.79 9.60 -0.50
CA GLN A 150 16.90 10.87 0.22
C GLN A 150 16.22 10.80 1.60
N ALA A 151 15.02 10.20 1.66
CA ALA A 151 14.31 9.99 2.92
C ALA A 151 15.14 9.14 3.91
N ALA A 152 15.77 8.07 3.43
CA ALA A 152 16.68 7.25 4.23
C ALA A 152 17.92 8.03 4.67
N ALA A 153 18.55 8.79 3.76
CA ALA A 153 19.74 9.60 4.06
C ALA A 153 19.47 10.69 5.12
N SER A 154 18.23 11.15 5.27
CA SER A 154 17.84 12.07 6.35
C SER A 154 17.88 11.45 7.75
N GLY A 155 17.96 10.12 7.86
CA GLY A 155 17.88 9.39 9.13
C GLY A 155 16.48 9.32 9.75
N LYS A 156 15.46 9.84 9.04
CA LYS A 156 14.08 9.92 9.52
C LYS A 156 13.15 8.85 8.97
N LEU A 157 13.52 8.19 7.86
CA LEU A 157 12.77 7.05 7.35
C LEU A 157 12.86 5.89 8.34
N ARG A 158 11.73 5.53 8.96
CA ARG A 158 11.67 4.51 10.01
C ARG A 158 11.27 3.15 9.47
N ALA A 159 10.37 3.12 8.49
CA ALA A 159 9.90 1.91 7.86
C ALA A 159 9.20 2.25 6.54
N MET A 160 8.98 1.22 5.72
CA MET A 160 8.23 1.33 4.48
C MET A 160 7.12 0.30 4.38
N MET A 161 6.12 0.61 3.56
CA MET A 161 5.15 -0.34 3.04
C MET A 161 5.34 -0.46 1.54
N LEU A 162 5.41 -1.69 1.04
CA LEU A 162 5.46 -1.98 -0.39
C LEU A 162 4.23 -2.79 -0.76
N PHE A 163 3.60 -2.43 -1.88
CA PHE A 163 2.41 -3.11 -2.36
C PHE A 163 2.58 -3.71 -3.76
N GLU A 164 1.84 -4.78 -3.99
CA GLU A 164 1.69 -5.54 -5.25
C GLU A 164 2.89 -6.40 -5.63
N SER A 165 4.06 -5.81 -5.94
CA SER A 165 5.20 -6.55 -6.47
C SER A 165 6.38 -6.64 -5.49
N PRO A 166 6.82 -7.85 -5.07
CA PRO A 166 7.99 -8.02 -4.20
C PRO A 166 9.32 -7.65 -4.88
N TYR A 167 9.37 -7.59 -6.21
CA TYR A 167 10.61 -7.30 -6.95
C TYR A 167 11.11 -5.86 -6.76
N ALA A 168 10.20 -4.94 -6.40
CA ALA A 168 10.54 -3.56 -6.06
C ALA A 168 11.29 -3.43 -4.72
N LEU A 169 11.42 -4.50 -3.92
CA LEU A 169 12.26 -4.47 -2.71
C LEU A 169 13.70 -4.08 -3.02
N ALA A 170 14.24 -4.51 -4.17
CA ALA A 170 15.59 -4.19 -4.61
C ALA A 170 15.78 -2.69 -4.95
N ASP A 171 14.70 -1.93 -5.09
CA ASP A 171 14.72 -0.49 -5.31
C ASP A 171 14.64 0.32 -4.01
N LEU A 172 14.36 -0.33 -2.87
CA LEU A 172 14.21 0.34 -1.59
C LEU A 172 15.56 0.52 -0.87
N PRO A 173 15.69 1.54 -0.01
CA PRO A 173 16.94 1.76 0.72
C PRO A 173 17.27 0.57 1.63
N ALA A 174 18.48 0.02 1.46
CA ALA A 174 18.95 -1.13 2.23
C ALA A 174 18.87 -0.90 3.75
N GLY A 175 18.48 -1.94 4.49
CA GLY A 175 18.35 -1.89 5.95
C GLY A 175 17.08 -1.22 6.46
N THR A 176 16.25 -0.64 5.58
CA THR A 176 14.94 -0.12 5.97
C THR A 176 13.97 -1.27 6.21
N PRO A 177 13.30 -1.37 7.36
CA PRO A 177 12.26 -2.36 7.58
C PRO A 177 11.09 -2.13 6.63
N VAL A 178 10.56 -3.20 6.03
CA VAL A 178 9.45 -3.12 5.06
C VAL A 178 8.34 -4.09 5.44
N VAL A 179 7.09 -3.63 5.38
CA VAL A 179 5.91 -4.48 5.34
C VAL A 179 5.45 -4.62 3.90
N LEU A 180 5.42 -5.84 3.40
CA LEU A 180 4.98 -6.16 2.04
C LEU A 180 3.56 -6.69 2.05
N GLY A 181 2.68 -6.02 1.30
CA GLY A 181 1.35 -6.49 0.94
C GLY A 181 1.28 -6.84 -0.55
N TYR A 182 0.60 -7.92 -0.91
CA TYR A 182 0.52 -8.38 -2.31
C TYR A 182 -0.68 -7.80 -3.08
N GLY A 183 -1.46 -6.95 -2.42
CA GLY A 183 -2.65 -6.31 -2.96
C GLY A 183 -2.73 -4.85 -2.54
N ALA A 184 -3.71 -4.17 -3.11
CA ALA A 184 -3.91 -2.73 -2.98
C ALA A 184 -5.34 -2.40 -2.48
N ASP A 185 -6.12 -3.43 -2.12
CA ASP A 185 -7.45 -3.36 -1.53
C ASP A 185 -7.41 -2.86 -0.07
N SER A 186 -8.56 -2.43 0.44
CA SER A 186 -8.69 -1.81 1.77
C SER A 186 -8.22 -2.72 2.92
N PHE A 187 -8.49 -4.02 2.85
CA PHE A 187 -8.12 -4.96 3.89
C PHE A 187 -6.61 -5.23 3.91
N THR A 188 -5.95 -5.28 2.75
CA THR A 188 -4.48 -5.37 2.64
C THR A 188 -3.81 -4.11 3.16
N LEU A 189 -4.30 -2.92 2.78
CA LEU A 189 -3.76 -1.65 3.27
C LEU A 189 -3.90 -1.52 4.79
N GLY A 190 -5.06 -1.90 5.33
CA GLY A 190 -5.33 -1.89 6.77
C GLY A 190 -4.42 -2.87 7.53
N ALA A 191 -4.32 -4.10 7.05
CA ALA A 191 -3.46 -5.11 7.67
C ALA A 191 -1.98 -4.67 7.61
N ALA A 192 -1.53 -4.06 6.51
CA ALA A 192 -0.16 -3.56 6.39
C ALA A 192 0.14 -2.46 7.43
N CYS A 193 -0.83 -1.58 7.71
CA CYS A 193 -0.72 -0.61 8.81
C CYS A 193 -0.60 -1.31 10.17
N ASP A 194 -1.42 -2.33 10.45
CA ASP A 194 -1.33 -3.11 11.70
C ASP A 194 0.06 -3.76 11.85
N GLY A 195 0.56 -4.37 10.77
CA GLY A 195 1.88 -4.98 10.73
C GLY A 195 3.01 -3.97 10.94
N LEU A 196 2.92 -2.81 10.31
CA LEU A 196 3.91 -1.74 10.41
C LEU A 196 3.99 -1.15 11.82
N LEU A 197 2.84 -1.00 12.48
CA LEU A 197 2.74 -0.46 13.83
C LEU A 197 3.03 -1.48 14.93
N GLY A 198 3.22 -2.76 14.56
CA GLY A 198 3.48 -3.86 15.50
C GLY A 198 2.22 -4.38 16.20
N GLU A 199 1.04 -3.99 15.74
CA GLU A 199 -0.26 -4.46 16.26
C GLU A 199 -0.56 -5.91 15.84
N ARG A 200 0.08 -6.36 14.75
CA ARG A 200 -0.06 -7.71 14.22
C ARG A 200 1.28 -8.23 13.70
N PRO A 201 1.58 -9.55 13.81
CA PRO A 201 2.74 -10.14 13.14
C PRO A 201 2.60 -10.11 11.61
N CYS A 202 3.74 -10.21 10.90
CA CYS A 202 3.80 -10.42 9.46
C CYS A 202 4.32 -11.85 9.16
N PRO A 203 3.46 -12.88 9.19
CA PRO A 203 3.88 -14.29 9.14
C PRO A 203 4.26 -14.78 7.73
N GLY A 204 3.93 -13.99 6.71
CA GLY A 204 4.18 -14.30 5.31
C GLY A 204 5.67 -14.47 4.99
N ARG A 205 5.93 -15.13 3.87
CA ARG A 205 7.28 -15.36 3.34
C ARG A 205 7.33 -14.92 1.90
N LEU A 206 8.47 -14.39 1.49
CA LEU A 206 8.69 -14.05 0.09
C LEU A 206 8.51 -15.30 -0.79
N PRO A 207 7.62 -15.26 -1.80
CA PRO A 207 7.42 -16.37 -2.72
C PRO A 207 8.54 -16.49 -3.76
N VAL A 208 9.41 -15.49 -3.84
CA VAL A 208 10.47 -15.35 -4.82
C VAL A 208 11.73 -14.81 -4.15
N ASN A 209 12.88 -15.09 -4.74
CA ASN A 209 14.11 -14.39 -4.35
C ASN A 209 14.05 -12.98 -4.92
N ALA A 210 13.77 -11.99 -4.06
CA ALA A 210 14.04 -10.59 -4.37
C ALA A 210 15.56 -10.42 -4.18
N GLY A 211 16.26 -10.18 -5.30
CA GLY A 211 17.73 -10.11 -5.37
C GLY A 211 18.35 -9.00 -4.54
#